data_AF-A0AAD9X9B4-F1
#
_entry.id   AF-A0AAD9X9B4-F1
#
_cell.length_a   1.000
_cell.length_b   1.000
_cell.length_c   1.000
_cell.angle_alpha   90.00
_cell.angle_beta   90.00
_cell.angle_gamma   90.00
#
_symmetry.space_group_name_H-M   'P 1'
#
loop_
_entity.id
_entity.type
_entity.pdbx_description
1 polymer ?
#
loop_
_entity_poly.entity_id
_entity_poly.type
_entity_poly.pdbx_seq_one_letter_code
_entity_poly.pdbx_strand_id
1 'polypeptide(L)'
;MIKATKTKEGDVKPSTFQFDQDIARRELANMVILHEYPLSIADHSGFQRFLLSVQPMFKIPTRNTLKSDIMKMFAHVQCPHTSLVLADAMMDCILDWHLEKKGSVSYWTGSPKREEKFLETVRELEIVSTKKLAIDCKMRWNSTFLMIRSAVIYKTVFPRLRQRDSQFKCVPTENDWVFAKEISDRLEVFFVATKQFSGTKYPTANNYLPILCDIRYAISQWGTSTVEEIRLMALAMARKFDSY
;
A
#
# COMPACT_ATOMS: atom_id res chain seq x y z
N MET A 1 44.07 -5.44 -0.20
CA MET A 1 44.77 -6.49 0.58
C MET A 1 44.53 -7.83 -0.08
N ILE A 2 45.59 -8.51 -0.51
CA ILE A 2 45.54 -9.86 -1.11
C ILE A 2 45.40 -10.85 0.05
N LYS A 3 44.31 -11.63 0.11
CA LYS A 3 44.19 -12.75 1.06
C LYS A 3 44.90 -13.96 0.45
N ALA A 4 45.97 -14.42 1.10
CA ALA A 4 46.66 -15.65 0.74
C ALA A 4 46.01 -16.83 1.49
N THR A 5 45.53 -17.83 0.75
CA THR A 5 45.05 -19.10 1.32
C THR A 5 46.16 -20.13 1.20
N LYS A 6 46.63 -20.69 2.33
CA LYS A 6 47.63 -21.77 2.34
C LYS A 6 46.96 -23.11 2.02
N THR A 7 47.28 -23.71 0.88
CA THR A 7 47.15 -25.15 0.66
C THR A 7 48.48 -25.86 0.93
N LYS A 8 48.39 -27.08 1.43
CA LYS A 8 49.54 -27.95 1.70
C LYS A 8 50.27 -28.25 0.38
N GLU A 9 51.60 -28.19 0.45
CA GLU A 9 52.58 -28.32 -0.64
C GLU A 9 52.78 -27.09 -1.55
N GLY A 10 53.78 -26.29 -1.17
CA GLY A 10 54.89 -25.93 -2.07
C GLY A 10 54.71 -24.92 -3.20
N ASP A 11 53.50 -24.56 -3.63
CA ASP A 11 53.31 -23.61 -4.74
C ASP A 11 52.31 -22.50 -4.37
N VAL A 12 52.84 -21.35 -3.93
CA VAL A 12 52.03 -20.15 -3.68
C VAL A 12 51.79 -19.47 -5.02
N LYS A 13 50.77 -19.92 -5.75
CA LYS A 13 50.21 -19.12 -6.83
C LYS A 13 49.60 -17.86 -6.22
N PRO A 14 49.98 -16.65 -6.68
CA PRO A 14 49.28 -15.44 -6.26
C PRO A 14 47.83 -15.58 -6.74
N SER A 15 46.89 -15.79 -5.82
CA SER A 15 45.49 -15.67 -6.14
C SER A 15 45.25 -14.19 -6.47
N THR A 16 45.12 -13.87 -7.75
CA THR A 16 44.77 -12.53 -8.19
C THR A 16 43.40 -12.20 -7.59
N PHE A 17 43.35 -11.26 -6.63
CA PHE A 17 42.09 -10.78 -6.10
C PHE A 17 41.32 -10.10 -7.23
N GLN A 18 40.24 -10.74 -7.69
CA GLN A 18 39.35 -10.17 -8.67
C GLN A 18 38.20 -9.48 -7.93
N PHE A 19 38.07 -8.18 -8.15
CA PHE A 19 36.95 -7.42 -7.62
C PHE A 19 35.64 -7.87 -8.26
N ASP A 20 34.65 -8.21 -7.43
CA ASP A 20 33.29 -8.52 -7.84
C ASP A 20 32.35 -7.37 -7.47
N GLN A 21 31.79 -6.75 -8.49
CA GLN A 21 30.88 -5.62 -8.38
C GLN A 21 29.57 -5.99 -7.68
N ASP A 22 29.03 -7.18 -7.95
CA ASP A 22 27.71 -7.58 -7.44
C ASP A 22 27.78 -7.98 -5.97
N ILE A 23 28.90 -8.57 -5.54
CA ILE A 23 29.16 -8.82 -4.11
C ILE A 23 29.24 -7.48 -3.36
N ALA A 24 30.00 -6.50 -3.86
CA ALA A 24 30.13 -5.20 -3.22
C ALA A 24 28.79 -4.43 -3.16
N ARG A 25 27.97 -4.51 -4.22
CA ARG A 25 26.61 -3.96 -4.22
C ARG A 25 25.70 -4.60 -3.17
N ARG A 26 25.80 -5.93 -3.03
CA ARG A 26 25.03 -6.70 -2.03
C ARG A 26 25.43 -6.31 -0.61
N GLU A 27 26.71 -6.18 -0.32
CA GLU A 27 27.19 -5.76 0.99
C GLU A 27 26.80 -4.30 1.31
N LEU A 28 26.82 -3.41 0.32
CA LEU A 28 26.31 -2.06 0.47
C LEU A 28 24.81 -2.06 0.81
N ALA A 29 24.01 -2.87 0.10
CA ALA A 29 22.59 -3.03 0.39
C ALA A 29 22.35 -3.62 1.80
N ASN A 30 23.12 -4.63 2.21
CA ASN A 30 23.09 -5.19 3.57
C ASN A 30 23.39 -4.12 4.63
N MET A 31 24.44 -3.32 4.43
CA MET A 31 24.80 -2.25 5.36
C MET A 31 23.67 -1.22 5.51
N VAL A 32 23.03 -0.85 4.39
CA VAL A 32 21.90 0.08 4.37
C VAL A 32 20.70 -0.48 5.13
N ILE A 33 20.41 -1.77 4.98
CA ILE A 33 19.33 -2.46 5.71
C ILE A 33 19.68 -2.55 7.20
N LEU A 34 20.87 -3.07 7.53
CA LEU A 34 21.31 -3.39 8.89
C LEU A 34 21.41 -2.17 9.79
N HIS A 35 21.82 -1.03 9.23
CA HIS A 35 22.03 0.22 9.97
C HIS A 35 20.99 1.29 9.65
N GLU A 36 19.91 0.90 8.95
CA GLU A 36 18.78 1.78 8.63
C GLU A 36 19.17 3.08 7.92
N TYR A 37 20.21 3.03 7.08
CA TYR A 37 20.68 4.22 6.40
C TYR A 37 19.67 4.70 5.35
N PRO A 38 19.47 6.03 5.21
CA PRO A 38 18.68 6.57 4.12
C PRO A 38 19.26 6.18 2.76
N LEU A 39 18.42 5.87 1.77
CA LEU A 39 18.88 5.53 0.41
C LEU A 39 19.69 6.67 -0.25
N SER A 40 19.55 7.91 0.25
CA SER A 40 20.35 9.05 -0.18
C SER A 40 21.84 8.91 0.14
N ILE A 41 22.23 7.96 1.01
CA ILE A 41 23.63 7.67 1.34
C ILE A 41 24.46 7.39 0.08
N ALA A 42 23.84 6.76 -0.94
CA ALA A 42 24.49 6.51 -2.24
C ALA A 42 24.85 7.79 -3.00
N ASP A 43 24.17 8.90 -2.72
CA ASP A 43 24.39 10.20 -3.36
C ASP A 43 25.28 11.13 -2.53
N HIS A 44 25.63 10.76 -1.29
CA HIS A 44 26.44 11.59 -0.42
C HIS A 44 27.89 11.64 -0.92
N SER A 45 28.36 12.81 -1.35
CA SER A 45 29.70 13.01 -1.92
C SER A 45 30.83 12.54 -0.97
N GLY A 46 30.67 12.73 0.34
CA GLY A 46 31.61 12.22 1.34
C GLY A 46 31.72 10.69 1.34
N PHE A 47 30.58 10.00 1.27
CA PHE A 47 30.51 8.54 1.23
C PHE A 47 31.06 8.00 -0.09
N GLN A 48 30.76 8.66 -1.21
CA GLN A 48 31.30 8.29 -2.52
C GLN A 48 32.83 8.40 -2.56
N ARG A 49 33.40 9.51 -2.04
CA ARG A 49 34.86 9.67 -1.94
C ARG A 49 35.49 8.59 -1.07
N PHE A 50 34.86 8.26 0.06
CA PHE A 50 35.33 7.17 0.92
C PHE A 50 35.34 5.83 0.16
N LEU A 51 34.25 5.43 -0.49
CA LEU A 51 34.16 4.18 -1.24
C LEU A 51 35.18 4.10 -2.38
N LEU A 52 35.34 5.18 -3.16
CA LEU A 52 36.31 5.22 -4.26
C LEU A 52 37.76 5.21 -3.77
N SER A 53 38.04 5.73 -2.57
CA SER A 53 39.37 5.62 -1.95
C SER A 53 39.71 4.19 -1.53
N VAL A 54 38.70 3.40 -1.12
CA VAL A 54 38.85 2.01 -0.72
C VAL A 54 38.91 1.08 -1.93
N GLN A 55 38.05 1.32 -2.92
CA GLN A 55 37.98 0.53 -4.16
C GLN A 55 37.60 1.43 -5.34
N PRO A 56 38.58 1.91 -6.13
CA PRO A 56 38.33 2.80 -7.27
C PRO A 56 37.49 2.19 -8.38
N MET A 57 37.48 0.85 -8.51
CA MET A 57 36.73 0.14 -9.55
C MET A 57 35.24 -0.05 -9.21
N PHE A 58 34.82 0.28 -7.98
CA PHE A 58 33.43 0.11 -7.58
C PHE A 58 32.52 1.13 -8.26
N LYS A 59 31.61 0.64 -9.11
CA LYS A 59 30.56 1.48 -9.69
C LYS A 59 29.48 1.69 -8.65
N ILE A 60 29.52 2.82 -7.95
CA ILE A 60 28.55 3.13 -6.90
C ILE A 60 27.13 3.12 -7.50
N PRO A 61 26.19 2.34 -6.95
CA PRO A 61 24.84 2.28 -7.47
C PRO A 61 24.13 3.62 -7.24
N THR A 62 23.29 4.02 -8.19
CA THR A 62 22.37 5.15 -7.98
C THR A 62 21.36 4.80 -6.89
N ARG A 63 20.69 5.81 -6.31
CA ARG A 63 19.57 5.59 -5.38
C ARG A 63 18.53 4.58 -5.90
N ASN A 64 18.16 4.67 -7.18
CA ASN A 64 17.17 3.78 -7.79
C ASN A 64 17.71 2.36 -7.99
N THR A 65 19.00 2.25 -8.33
CA THR A 65 19.69 0.96 -8.45
C THR A 65 19.85 0.28 -7.10
N LEU A 66 20.26 1.01 -6.06
CA LEU A 66 20.38 0.52 -4.69
C LEU A 66 19.02 0.08 -4.15
N LYS A 67 17.95 0.84 -4.43
CA LYS A 67 16.57 0.42 -4.16
C LYS A 67 16.27 -0.91 -4.85
N SER A 68 16.55 -1.03 -6.15
CA SER A 68 16.32 -2.29 -6.89
C SER A 68 17.11 -3.46 -6.32
N ASP A 69 18.36 -3.26 -5.91
CA ASP A 69 19.21 -4.31 -5.33
C ASP A 69 18.68 -4.79 -3.98
N ILE A 70 18.28 -3.85 -3.11
CA ILE A 70 17.61 -4.19 -1.85
C ILE A 70 16.34 -5.01 -2.14
N MET A 71 15.49 -4.56 -3.06
CA MET A 71 14.28 -5.32 -3.44
C MET A 71 14.61 -6.73 -3.98
N LYS A 72 15.69 -6.89 -4.74
CA LYS A 72 16.15 -8.21 -5.24
C LYS A 72 16.67 -9.12 -4.13
N MET A 73 17.26 -8.58 -3.07
CA MET A 73 17.67 -9.38 -1.91
C MET A 73 16.48 -9.91 -1.14
N PHE A 74 15.37 -9.16 -1.16
CA PHE A 74 14.09 -9.66 -0.70
C PHE A 74 13.42 -10.61 -1.69
N ALA A 75 13.89 -10.79 -2.94
CA ALA A 75 13.20 -11.53 -4.01
C ALA A 75 13.10 -13.07 -3.87
N HIS A 76 13.39 -13.65 -2.71
CA HIS A 76 12.67 -14.88 -2.28
C HIS A 76 11.25 -14.59 -1.77
N VAL A 77 10.89 -13.30 -1.75
CA VAL A 77 9.58 -12.67 -1.60
C VAL A 77 9.46 -11.71 -2.79
N GLN A 78 8.80 -12.14 -3.85
CA GLN A 78 8.60 -11.32 -5.05
C GLN A 78 7.85 -10.03 -4.70
N CYS A 79 8.39 -8.87 -5.09
CA CYS A 79 7.72 -7.58 -5.00
C CYS A 79 8.41 -6.51 -5.87
N PRO A 80 7.69 -5.97 -6.86
CA PRO A 80 7.62 -4.53 -7.04
C PRO A 80 6.17 -4.12 -7.29
N HIS A 81 5.26 -4.40 -6.34
CA HIS A 81 3.94 -3.76 -6.40
C HIS A 81 4.08 -2.32 -5.94
N THR A 82 4.15 -1.42 -6.91
CA THR A 82 4.01 0.00 -6.61
C THR A 82 2.60 0.24 -6.05
N SER A 83 2.44 1.31 -5.26
CA SER A 83 1.13 1.76 -4.77
C SER A 83 0.11 1.93 -5.90
N LEU A 84 0.57 2.19 -7.13
CA LEU A 84 -0.25 2.31 -8.32
C LEU A 84 -0.77 0.94 -8.82
N VAL A 85 0.06 -0.09 -8.84
CA VAL A 85 -0.35 -1.44 -9.25
C VAL A 85 -1.34 -2.04 -8.25
N LEU A 86 -1.09 -1.84 -6.95
CA LEU A 86 -2.03 -2.24 -5.90
C LEU A 86 -3.32 -1.43 -5.97
N ALA A 87 -3.24 -0.13 -6.24
CA ALA A 87 -4.40 0.73 -6.41
C ALA A 87 -5.28 0.33 -7.61
N ASP A 88 -4.66 -0.08 -8.72
CA ASP A 88 -5.35 -0.53 -9.93
C ASP A 88 -6.00 -1.91 -9.74
N ALA A 89 -5.25 -2.86 -9.15
CA ALA A 89 -5.79 -4.14 -8.68
C ALA A 89 -7.03 -3.97 -7.80
N MET A 90 -6.92 -3.05 -6.85
CA MET A 90 -7.98 -2.75 -5.90
C MET A 90 -9.14 -2.02 -6.55
N MET A 91 -8.89 -1.12 -7.52
CA MET A 91 -9.94 -0.43 -8.27
C MET A 91 -10.76 -1.43 -9.09
N ASP A 92 -10.11 -2.36 -9.79
CA ASP A 92 -10.79 -3.42 -10.54
C ASP A 92 -11.69 -4.26 -9.61
N CYS A 93 -11.17 -4.68 -8.45
CA CYS A 93 -11.95 -5.45 -7.47
C CYS A 93 -13.14 -4.64 -6.92
N ILE A 94 -12.95 -3.35 -6.63
CA ILE A 94 -14.01 -2.46 -6.13
C ILE A 94 -15.09 -2.20 -7.20
N LEU A 95 -14.69 -2.13 -8.48
CA LEU A 95 -15.63 -1.98 -9.60
C LEU A 95 -16.45 -3.26 -9.79
N ASP A 96 -15.82 -4.43 -9.69
CA ASP A 96 -16.49 -5.74 -9.79
C ASP A 96 -17.48 -6.00 -8.65
N TRP A 97 -17.26 -5.40 -7.48
CA TRP A 97 -18.12 -5.58 -6.31
C TRP A 97 -19.47 -4.90 -6.38
N HIS A 98 -19.80 -4.20 -7.47
CA HIS A 98 -21.13 -3.62 -7.70
C HIS A 98 -21.69 -3.02 -6.40
N LEU A 99 -20.99 -2.02 -5.85
CA LEU A 99 -21.56 -1.20 -4.77
C LEU A 99 -22.71 -0.37 -5.35
N GLU A 100 -23.77 -1.03 -5.82
CA GLU A 100 -24.95 -0.45 -6.49
C GLU A 100 -25.60 0.61 -5.59
N LYS A 101 -25.37 0.50 -4.28
CA LYS A 101 -25.84 1.45 -3.27
C LYS A 101 -24.91 2.65 -3.02
N LYS A 102 -23.83 2.83 -3.80
CA LYS A 102 -23.17 4.15 -3.96
C LYS A 102 -24.17 5.23 -4.35
N GLY A 103 -25.25 4.84 -5.04
CA GLY A 103 -26.39 5.71 -5.33
C GLY A 103 -27.00 6.36 -4.09
N SER A 104 -26.96 5.71 -2.91
CA SER A 104 -27.48 6.27 -1.67
C SER A 104 -26.66 7.48 -1.22
N VAL A 105 -25.34 7.34 -1.15
CA VAL A 105 -24.45 8.44 -0.78
C VAL A 105 -24.50 9.54 -1.85
N SER A 106 -24.38 9.17 -3.12
CA SER A 106 -24.43 10.11 -4.24
C SER A 106 -25.75 10.88 -4.30
N TYR A 107 -26.87 10.30 -3.89
CA TYR A 107 -28.15 10.99 -3.84
C TYR A 107 -28.11 12.14 -2.81
N TRP A 108 -27.64 11.85 -1.60
CA TRP A 108 -27.61 12.82 -0.49
C TRP A 108 -26.48 13.85 -0.61
N THR A 109 -25.40 13.53 -1.31
CA THR A 109 -24.32 14.49 -1.62
C THR A 109 -24.52 15.19 -2.97
N GLY A 110 -25.58 14.88 -3.72
CA GLY A 110 -25.78 15.34 -5.10
C GLY A 110 -26.27 16.78 -5.24
N SER A 111 -26.77 17.41 -4.16
CA SER A 111 -27.17 18.81 -4.17
C SER A 111 -27.13 19.43 -2.78
N PRO A 112 -26.92 20.77 -2.66
CA PRO A 112 -26.89 21.45 -1.36
C PRO A 112 -28.16 21.23 -0.52
N LYS A 113 -29.34 21.23 -1.18
CA LYS A 113 -30.63 21.00 -0.51
C LYS A 113 -30.77 19.60 0.08
N ARG A 114 -30.24 18.57 -0.60
CA ARG A 114 -30.23 17.20 -0.06
C ARG A 114 -29.22 17.05 1.04
N GLU A 115 -28.04 17.66 0.90
CA GLU A 115 -27.02 17.66 1.94
C GLU A 115 -27.52 18.34 3.22
N GLU A 116 -28.24 19.46 3.12
CA GLU A 116 -28.86 20.14 4.26
C GLU A 116 -29.86 19.24 4.99
N LYS A 117 -30.79 18.61 4.26
CA LYS A 117 -31.73 17.62 4.83
C LYS A 117 -31.01 16.45 5.53
N PHE A 118 -29.90 15.99 4.94
CA PHE A 118 -29.07 14.95 5.54
C PHE A 118 -28.52 15.42 6.89
N LEU A 119 -27.88 16.60 6.93
CA LEU A 119 -27.28 17.17 8.14
C LEU A 119 -28.31 17.52 9.22
N GLU A 120 -29.52 17.95 8.85
CA GLU A 120 -30.63 18.08 9.79
C GLU A 120 -30.98 16.75 10.45
N THR A 121 -31.11 15.68 9.65
CA THR A 121 -31.44 14.35 10.18
C THR A 121 -30.34 13.80 11.08
N VAL A 122 -29.08 14.07 10.75
CA VAL A 122 -27.91 13.74 11.60
C VAL A 122 -27.99 14.44 12.96
N ARG A 123 -28.37 15.73 12.97
CA ARG A 123 -28.55 16.53 14.20
C ARG A 123 -29.71 16.01 15.05
N GLU A 124 -30.84 15.69 14.42
CA GLU A 124 -32.04 15.18 15.12
C GLU A 124 -31.82 13.81 15.77
N LEU A 125 -31.00 12.97 15.16
CA LEU A 125 -30.63 11.66 15.71
C LEU A 125 -29.42 11.74 16.66
N GLU A 126 -28.97 12.96 16.98
CA GLU A 126 -27.86 13.25 17.90
C GLU A 126 -26.59 12.44 17.59
N ILE A 127 -26.30 12.25 16.30
CA ILE A 127 -25.11 11.51 15.88
C ILE A 127 -23.86 12.34 16.24
N VAL A 128 -22.96 11.73 17.03
CA VAL A 128 -21.77 12.39 17.60
C VAL A 128 -20.78 12.90 16.54
N SER A 129 -20.81 12.34 15.33
CA SER A 129 -19.87 12.70 14.26
C SER A 129 -20.20 14.04 13.60
N THR A 130 -19.19 14.90 13.49
CA THR A 130 -19.27 16.20 12.80
C THR A 130 -18.87 16.15 11.32
N LYS A 131 -18.48 14.97 10.81
CA LYS A 131 -17.95 14.83 9.44
C LYS A 131 -19.07 14.86 8.40
N LYS A 132 -18.81 15.38 7.20
CA LYS A 132 -19.75 15.22 6.08
C LYS A 132 -19.61 13.85 5.42
N LEU A 133 -20.64 13.41 4.69
CA LEU A 133 -20.50 12.26 3.79
C LEU A 133 -19.43 12.57 2.74
N ALA A 134 -18.48 11.67 2.57
CA ALA A 134 -17.43 11.83 1.58
C ALA A 134 -17.96 11.47 0.18
N ILE A 135 -17.58 12.27 -0.82
CA ILE A 135 -17.97 12.06 -2.21
C ILE A 135 -17.06 11.01 -2.84
N ASP A 136 -17.65 10.04 -3.53
CA ASP A 136 -16.91 9.06 -4.32
C ASP A 136 -16.36 9.69 -5.61
N CYS A 137 -15.07 9.48 -5.88
CA CYS A 137 -14.43 9.75 -7.15
C CYS A 137 -14.06 8.41 -7.79
N LYS A 138 -14.83 8.02 -8.82
CA LYS A 138 -14.72 6.70 -9.49
C LYS A 138 -13.33 6.33 -10.00
N MET A 139 -12.42 7.28 -10.20
CA MET A 139 -11.05 7.01 -10.66
C MET A 139 -10.03 6.92 -9.52
N ARG A 140 -10.46 7.00 -8.25
CA ARG A 140 -9.58 6.99 -7.08
C ARG A 140 -10.20 6.18 -5.95
N TRP A 141 -9.73 4.94 -5.78
CA TRP A 141 -10.23 4.05 -4.71
C TRP A 141 -10.17 4.67 -3.30
N ASN A 142 -9.18 5.53 -3.01
CA ASN A 142 -9.07 6.22 -1.72
C ASN A 142 -10.35 7.02 -1.39
N SER A 143 -10.96 7.63 -2.40
CA SER A 143 -12.22 8.36 -2.24
C SER A 143 -13.41 7.41 -2.06
N THR A 144 -13.42 6.26 -2.73
CA THR A 144 -14.42 5.21 -2.49
C THR A 144 -14.32 4.67 -1.07
N PHE A 145 -13.12 4.37 -0.58
CA PHE A 145 -12.89 3.97 0.80
C PHE A 145 -13.41 5.02 1.80
N LEU A 146 -13.05 6.30 1.60
CA LEU A 146 -13.53 7.38 2.45
C LEU A 146 -15.05 7.54 2.39
N MET A 147 -15.66 7.37 1.21
CA MET A 147 -17.11 7.37 1.02
C MET A 147 -17.76 6.28 1.86
N ILE A 148 -17.32 5.02 1.71
CA ILE A 148 -17.86 3.87 2.47
C ILE A 148 -17.70 4.12 3.97
N ARG A 149 -16.48 4.44 4.42
CA ARG A 149 -16.19 4.63 5.84
C ARG A 149 -16.99 5.76 6.45
N SER A 150 -17.20 6.85 5.71
CA SER A 150 -18.07 7.95 6.15
C SER A 150 -19.54 7.54 6.20
N ALA A 151 -20.03 6.75 5.24
CA ALA A 151 -21.41 6.31 5.19
C ALA A 151 -21.75 5.36 6.34
N VAL A 152 -20.83 4.46 6.71
CA VAL A 152 -21.00 3.51 7.82
C VAL A 152 -21.27 4.22 9.15
N ILE A 153 -20.64 5.39 9.38
CA ILE A 153 -20.89 6.22 10.57
C ILE A 153 -22.36 6.66 10.66
N TYR A 154 -22.99 6.89 9.51
CA TYR A 154 -24.36 7.40 9.39
C TYR A 154 -25.38 6.31 9.11
N LYS A 155 -25.04 5.03 9.30
CA LYS A 155 -25.91 3.87 9.06
C LYS A 155 -27.35 4.08 9.57
N THR A 156 -27.51 4.56 10.80
CA THR A 156 -28.82 4.75 11.46
C THR A 156 -29.64 5.92 10.88
N VAL A 157 -29.01 6.81 10.13
CA VAL A 157 -29.64 7.99 9.52
C VAL A 157 -30.41 7.61 8.26
N PHE A 158 -29.90 6.67 7.45
CA PHE A 158 -30.47 6.30 6.15
C PHE A 158 -31.93 5.82 6.18
N PRO A 159 -32.39 5.02 7.18
CA PRO A 159 -33.81 4.69 7.32
C PRO A 159 -34.71 5.91 7.51
N ARG A 160 -34.24 6.92 8.27
CA ARG A 160 -35.00 8.15 8.54
C ARG A 160 -35.06 9.06 7.32
N LEU A 161 -33.99 9.10 6.52
CA LEU A 161 -33.91 9.84 5.27
C LEU A 161 -34.95 9.38 4.24
N ARG A 162 -35.27 8.07 4.20
CA ARG A 162 -36.35 7.53 3.34
C ARG A 162 -37.70 8.19 3.61
N GLN A 163 -37.95 8.58 4.86
CA GLN A 163 -39.20 9.20 5.27
C GLN A 163 -39.23 10.70 4.93
N ARG A 164 -38.06 11.33 4.73
CA ARG A 164 -37.92 12.77 4.43
C ARG A 164 -37.86 13.11 2.94
N ASP A 165 -37.58 12.14 2.09
CA ASP A 165 -37.59 12.33 0.65
C ASP A 165 -38.09 11.09 -0.08
N SER A 166 -39.30 11.17 -0.63
CA SER A 166 -39.93 10.06 -1.35
C SER A 166 -39.20 9.68 -2.63
N GLN A 167 -38.33 10.55 -3.17
CA GLN A 167 -37.48 10.22 -4.31
C GLN A 167 -36.27 9.37 -3.92
N PHE A 168 -35.94 9.28 -2.62
CA PHE A 168 -34.86 8.45 -2.13
C PHE A 168 -35.28 6.97 -2.07
N LYS A 169 -35.01 6.24 -3.16
CA LYS A 169 -35.41 4.83 -3.31
C LYS A 169 -34.35 3.81 -2.90
N CYS A 170 -33.08 4.20 -2.92
CA CYS A 170 -31.95 3.30 -2.70
C CYS A 170 -31.54 3.31 -1.22
N VAL A 171 -32.28 2.60 -0.35
CA VAL A 171 -31.91 2.49 1.07
C VAL A 171 -31.04 1.25 1.29
N PRO A 172 -29.87 1.38 1.93
CA PRO A 172 -29.07 0.22 2.29
C PRO A 172 -29.76 -0.62 3.37
N THR A 173 -29.70 -1.94 3.20
CA THR A 173 -30.18 -2.96 4.13
C THR A 173 -29.12 -3.25 5.20
N GLU A 174 -29.49 -4.02 6.22
CA GLU A 174 -28.56 -4.43 7.27
C GLU A 174 -27.36 -5.22 6.69
N ASN A 175 -27.60 -6.12 5.75
CA ASN A 175 -26.54 -6.89 5.09
C ASN A 175 -25.60 -5.99 4.28
N ASP A 176 -26.12 -4.95 3.63
CA ASP A 176 -25.28 -3.97 2.91
C ASP A 176 -24.33 -3.26 3.87
N TRP A 177 -24.79 -2.94 5.09
CA TRP A 177 -23.96 -2.30 6.10
C TRP A 177 -22.90 -3.24 6.69
N VAL A 178 -23.26 -4.50 6.95
CA VAL A 178 -22.31 -5.52 7.37
C VAL A 178 -21.20 -5.67 6.33
N PHE A 179 -21.58 -5.80 5.05
CA PHE A 179 -20.64 -5.91 3.95
C PHE A 179 -19.79 -4.64 3.79
N ALA A 180 -20.39 -3.46 3.84
CA ALA A 180 -19.67 -2.18 3.75
C ALA A 180 -18.62 -2.01 4.85
N LYS A 181 -18.94 -2.46 6.09
CA LYS A 181 -17.99 -2.44 7.21
C LYS A 181 -16.85 -3.44 6.98
N GLU A 182 -17.20 -4.67 6.63
CA GLU A 182 -16.24 -5.76 6.36
C GLU A 182 -15.22 -5.38 5.28
N ILE A 183 -15.69 -4.67 4.25
CA ILE A 183 -14.85 -4.08 3.21
C ILE A 183 -14.02 -2.94 3.76
N SER A 184 -14.65 -1.94 4.40
CA SER A 184 -13.96 -0.76 4.92
C SER A 184 -12.77 -1.15 5.78
N ASP A 185 -12.94 -2.12 6.68
CA ASP A 185 -11.89 -2.56 7.60
C ASP A 185 -10.69 -3.16 6.85
N ARG A 186 -10.92 -3.89 5.75
CA ARG A 186 -9.85 -4.43 4.88
C ARG A 186 -9.16 -3.35 4.06
N LEU A 187 -9.95 -2.44 3.49
CA LEU A 187 -9.43 -1.34 2.67
C LEU A 187 -8.60 -0.35 3.49
N GLU A 188 -8.81 -0.26 4.80
CA GLU A 188 -8.04 0.61 5.69
C GLU A 188 -6.54 0.27 5.69
N VAL A 189 -6.18 -1.02 5.55
CA VAL A 189 -4.78 -1.47 5.45
C VAL A 189 -4.06 -0.77 4.29
N PHE A 190 -4.68 -0.77 3.11
CA PHE A 190 -4.11 -0.09 1.94
C PHE A 190 -4.13 1.42 2.08
N PHE A 191 -5.15 1.98 2.75
CA PHE A 191 -5.30 3.43 2.86
C PHE A 191 -4.20 4.02 3.72
N VAL A 192 -3.91 3.37 4.84
CA VAL A 192 -2.78 3.72 5.72
C VAL A 192 -1.46 3.58 4.96
N ALA A 193 -1.25 2.45 4.29
CA ALA A 193 -0.06 2.22 3.47
C ALA A 193 0.14 3.32 2.41
N THR A 194 -0.92 3.67 1.69
CA THR A 194 -0.87 4.66 0.61
C THR A 194 -0.56 6.06 1.12
N LYS A 195 -1.11 6.45 2.28
CA LYS A 195 -0.76 7.71 2.94
C LYS A 195 0.70 7.76 3.37
N GLN A 196 1.22 6.65 3.90
CA GLN A 196 2.62 6.56 4.29
C GLN A 196 3.52 6.67 3.05
N PHE A 197 3.17 6.01 1.95
CA PHE A 197 3.90 6.09 0.69
C PHE A 197 3.86 7.48 0.06
N SER A 198 2.72 8.18 0.11
CA SER A 198 2.58 9.52 -0.47
C SER A 198 3.16 10.64 0.39
N GLY A 199 3.35 10.40 1.70
CA GLY A 199 3.90 11.37 2.64
C GLY A 199 5.43 11.51 2.60
N THR A 200 6.12 10.59 1.92
CA THR A 200 7.59 10.55 1.89
C THR A 200 8.14 10.96 0.54
N LYS A 201 8.97 12.01 0.50
CA LYS A 201 9.67 12.43 -0.73
C LYS A 201 10.78 11.45 -1.13
N TYR A 202 11.42 10.81 -0.14
CA TYR A 202 12.48 9.80 -0.32
C TYR A 202 12.32 8.66 0.69
N PRO A 203 11.42 7.73 0.42
CA PRO A 203 11.19 6.61 1.30
C PRO A 203 12.35 5.61 1.28
N THR A 204 12.68 5.13 2.48
CA THR A 204 13.74 4.17 2.76
C THR A 204 13.19 2.74 2.77
N ALA A 205 14.04 1.72 2.59
CA ALA A 205 13.59 0.33 2.50
C ALA A 205 12.90 -0.15 3.79
N ASN A 206 13.42 0.24 4.96
CA ASN A 206 12.81 -0.01 6.27
C ASN A 206 11.41 0.63 6.44
N ASN A 207 11.08 1.67 5.66
CA ASN A 207 9.74 2.26 5.70
C ASN A 207 8.75 1.52 4.80
N TYR A 208 9.20 0.95 3.68
CA TYR A 208 8.32 0.26 2.72
C TYR A 208 8.10 -1.20 3.05
N LEU A 209 9.15 -1.91 3.44
CA LEU A 209 9.14 -3.36 3.55
C LEU A 209 8.14 -3.87 4.59
N PRO A 210 8.05 -3.30 5.81
CA PRO A 210 7.03 -3.71 6.77
C PRO A 210 5.62 -3.53 6.22
N ILE A 211 5.35 -2.40 5.56
CA ILE A 211 4.02 -2.10 4.99
C ILE A 211 3.65 -3.10 3.90
N LEU A 212 4.59 -3.46 3.03
CA LEU A 212 4.35 -4.46 1.98
C LEU A 212 4.14 -5.86 2.57
N CYS A 213 4.89 -6.23 3.61
CA CYS A 213 4.68 -7.49 4.33
C CYS A 213 3.30 -7.53 4.99
N ASP A 214 2.87 -6.44 5.63
CA ASP A 214 1.55 -6.34 6.26
C ASP A 214 0.42 -6.46 5.23
N ILE A 215 0.56 -5.81 4.07
CA ILE A 215 -0.39 -5.95 2.96
C ILE A 215 -0.45 -7.39 2.47
N ARG A 216 0.71 -8.02 2.19
CA ARG A 216 0.77 -9.40 1.69
C ARG A 216 0.14 -10.37 2.70
N TYR A 217 0.46 -10.19 3.98
CA TYR A 217 -0.11 -10.98 5.06
C TYR A 217 -1.63 -10.79 5.10
N ALA A 218 -2.14 -9.56 5.08
CA ALA A 218 -3.57 -9.28 5.09
C ALA A 218 -4.30 -9.94 3.91
N ILE A 219 -3.78 -9.80 2.68
CA ILE A 219 -4.34 -10.44 1.48
C ILE A 219 -4.41 -11.96 1.65
N SER A 220 -3.37 -12.59 2.21
CA SER A 220 -3.37 -14.04 2.45
C SER A 220 -4.49 -14.48 3.41
N GLN A 221 -4.73 -13.70 4.48
CA GLN A 221 -5.78 -13.97 5.45
C GLN A 221 -7.18 -13.78 4.83
N TRP A 222 -7.35 -12.83 3.92
CA TRP A 222 -8.64 -12.62 3.25
C TRP A 222 -8.98 -13.76 2.29
N GLY A 223 -7.97 -14.47 1.77
CA GLY A 223 -8.17 -15.68 0.97
C GLY A 223 -8.90 -16.80 1.72
N THR A 224 -8.91 -16.78 3.06
CA THR A 224 -9.64 -17.74 3.90
C THR A 224 -10.98 -17.20 4.43
N SER A 225 -11.42 -16.03 3.96
CA SER A 225 -12.70 -15.42 4.36
C SER A 225 -13.87 -16.36 4.08
N THR A 226 -14.93 -16.32 4.89
CA THR A 226 -16.17 -17.08 4.62
C THR A 226 -17.02 -16.45 3.50
N VAL A 227 -16.82 -15.16 3.24
CA VAL A 227 -17.50 -14.39 2.18
C VAL A 227 -16.77 -14.62 0.84
N GLU A 228 -17.48 -15.18 -0.14
CA GLU A 228 -16.90 -15.57 -1.45
C GLU A 228 -16.34 -14.36 -2.20
N GLU A 229 -17.07 -13.24 -2.17
CA GLU A 229 -16.67 -11.99 -2.82
C GLU A 229 -15.33 -11.47 -2.28
N ILE A 230 -15.09 -11.67 -0.98
CA ILE A 230 -13.83 -11.30 -0.31
C ILE A 230 -12.71 -12.26 -0.71
N ARG A 231 -12.98 -13.57 -0.81
CA ARG A 231 -12.00 -14.55 -1.28
C ARG A 231 -11.58 -14.27 -2.72
N LEU A 232 -12.55 -14.00 -3.60
CA LEU A 232 -12.28 -13.68 -5.01
C LEU A 232 -11.45 -12.40 -5.14
N MET A 233 -11.77 -11.36 -4.36
CA MET A 233 -10.93 -10.17 -4.28
C MET A 233 -9.51 -10.53 -3.83
N ALA A 234 -9.37 -11.26 -2.72
CA ALA A 234 -8.07 -11.61 -2.17
C ALA A 234 -7.23 -12.41 -3.18
N LEU A 235 -7.85 -13.33 -3.93
CA LEU A 235 -7.20 -14.08 -5.00
C LEU A 235 -6.78 -13.18 -6.17
N ALA A 236 -7.63 -12.27 -6.62
CA ALA A 236 -7.30 -11.33 -7.69
C ALA A 236 -6.15 -10.39 -7.28
N MET A 237 -6.19 -9.88 -6.05
CA MET A 237 -5.15 -9.03 -5.48
C MET A 237 -3.85 -9.82 -5.28
N ALA A 238 -3.90 -11.06 -4.79
CA ALA A 238 -2.74 -11.93 -4.64
C ALA A 238 -2.09 -12.24 -5.98
N ARG A 239 -2.87 -12.57 -7.03
CA ARG A 239 -2.33 -12.78 -8.37
C ARG A 239 -1.58 -11.56 -8.89
N LYS A 240 -2.15 -10.35 -8.75
CA LYS A 240 -1.47 -9.10 -9.12
C LYS A 240 -0.28 -8.78 -8.18
N PHE A 241 -0.29 -9.28 -6.95
CA PHE A 241 0.81 -9.21 -6.00
C PHE A 241 1.91 -10.27 -6.26
N ASP A 242 1.65 -11.34 -7.01
CA ASP A 242 2.67 -12.35 -7.30
C ASP A 242 3.17 -12.27 -8.76
N SER A 243 2.44 -11.59 -9.65
CA SER A 243 2.73 -11.54 -11.09
C SER A 243 3.79 -10.52 -11.54
N TYR A 244 4.31 -9.69 -10.63
CA TYR A 244 5.27 -8.61 -10.94
C TYR A 244 6.51 -8.72 -10.08
#